data_AF-A0A7S1D8F5-F1
#
_entry.id   AF-A0A7S1D8F5-F1
#
_cell.length_a   1.000
_cell.length_b   1.000
_cell.length_c   1.000
_cell.angle_alpha   90.00
_cell.angle_beta   90.00
_cell.angle_gamma   90.00
#
_symmetry.space_group_name_H-M   'P 1'
#
loop_
_entity.id
_entity.type
_entity.pdbx_description
1 polymer ?
#
loop_
_entity_poly.entity_id
_entity_poly.type
_entity_poly.pdbx_seq_one_letter_code
_entity_poly.pdbx_strand_id
1 'polypeptide(L)'
;ALYTVHHKALLFTVLRHPVERAVSTYYYLQNAEWELSYQPHWKNITLMQYAMGVDIENNWIVRFLVNKPQLDNEPLNQNDLELAKTILREKVWVGLLDTMDESLERFGQLLGWNRGPQSSASSSSSATKWEQCMDWMKSRGGSNRNSHNYGKLDPSRAEYQRLAEVNQWDMKLYDYAVELFHQQGQQH
;
A
#
# COMPACT_ATOMS: atom_id res chain seq x y z
N ALA A 1 -25.63 13.54 4.07
CA ALA A 1 -24.47 12.70 3.71
C ALA A 1 -23.22 13.55 3.82
N LEU A 2 -22.12 13.02 4.37
CA LEU A 2 -20.85 13.74 4.52
C LEU A 2 -20.24 14.17 3.17
N TYR A 3 -20.59 13.49 2.08
CA TYR A 3 -20.14 13.80 0.73
C TYR A 3 -21.31 14.13 -0.18
N THR A 4 -21.15 15.14 -1.03
CA THR A 4 -22.16 15.61 -2.00
C THR A 4 -21.48 16.01 -3.31
N VAL A 5 -22.26 16.34 -4.35
CA VAL A 5 -21.73 16.89 -5.61
C VAL A 5 -20.89 18.16 -5.36
N HIS A 6 -21.24 18.93 -4.33
CA HIS A 6 -20.55 20.16 -3.94
C HIS A 6 -19.52 19.96 -2.81
N HIS A 7 -19.45 18.75 -2.24
CA HIS A 7 -18.54 18.39 -1.16
C HIS A 7 -17.91 17.03 -1.47
N LYS A 8 -16.95 17.05 -2.40
CA LYS A 8 -16.29 15.84 -2.90
C LYS A 8 -15.36 15.27 -1.83
N ALA A 9 -15.32 13.94 -1.74
CA ALA A 9 -14.29 13.27 -0.95
C ALA A 9 -12.92 13.43 -1.61
N LEU A 10 -11.88 13.53 -0.79
CA LEU A 10 -10.50 13.34 -1.22
C LEU A 10 -10.13 11.88 -0.98
N LEU A 11 -9.68 11.19 -2.03
CA LEU A 11 -9.17 9.84 -1.92
C LEU A 11 -7.64 9.89 -1.99
N PHE A 12 -6.99 9.20 -1.05
CA PHE A 12 -5.55 8.99 -1.05
C PHE A 12 -5.24 7.54 -0.66
N THR A 13 -4.07 7.05 -1.02
CA THR A 13 -3.63 5.68 -0.71
C THR A 13 -2.12 5.62 -0.55
N VAL A 14 -1.61 4.60 0.12
CA VAL A 14 -0.17 4.29 0.17
C VAL A 14 0.07 2.95 -0.49
N LEU A 15 0.88 2.93 -1.54
CA LEU A 15 1.20 1.73 -2.30
C LEU A 15 2.56 1.16 -1.88
N ARG A 16 2.65 -0.16 -1.88
CA ARG A 16 3.89 -0.92 -1.65
C ARG A 16 4.25 -1.68 -2.92
N HIS A 17 5.54 -1.86 -3.17
CA HIS A 17 6.02 -2.68 -4.27
C HIS A 17 5.33 -4.06 -4.26
N PRO A 18 4.75 -4.54 -5.38
CA PRO A 18 3.86 -5.71 -5.38
C PRO A 18 4.51 -6.99 -4.87
N VAL A 19 5.78 -7.24 -5.22
CA VAL A 19 6.51 -8.40 -4.69
C VAL A 19 6.71 -8.29 -3.19
N GLU A 20 7.07 -7.12 -2.68
CA GLU A 20 7.28 -6.94 -1.23
C GLU A 20 5.97 -7.07 -0.46
N ARG A 21 4.86 -6.61 -1.05
CA ARG A 21 3.51 -6.79 -0.53
C ARG A 21 3.15 -8.28 -0.48
N ALA A 22 3.39 -9.03 -1.54
CA ALA A 22 3.12 -10.48 -1.57
C ALA A 22 3.98 -11.25 -0.54
N VAL A 23 5.27 -10.91 -0.40
CA VAL A 23 6.13 -11.50 0.64
C VAL A 23 5.61 -11.14 2.04
N SER A 24 5.16 -9.90 2.24
CA SER A 24 4.54 -9.48 3.50
C SER A 24 3.29 -10.29 3.82
N THR A 25 2.44 -10.53 2.82
CA THR A 25 1.23 -11.36 2.94
C THR A 25 1.59 -12.80 3.27
N TYR A 26 2.61 -13.38 2.63
CA TYR A 26 3.10 -14.72 2.95
C TYR A 26 3.44 -14.87 4.44
N TYR A 27 4.31 -14.01 4.99
CA TYR A 27 4.68 -14.07 6.41
C TYR A 27 3.52 -13.74 7.36
N TYR A 28 2.59 -12.89 6.91
CA TYR A 28 1.37 -12.61 7.66
C TYR A 28 0.51 -13.88 7.80
N LEU A 29 0.25 -14.57 6.70
CA LEU A 29 -0.56 -15.79 6.64
C LEU A 29 0.01 -16.92 7.49
N GLN A 30 1.33 -16.95 7.77
CA GLN A 30 1.93 -17.93 8.67
C GLN A 30 1.51 -17.77 10.13
N ASN A 31 1.14 -16.56 10.54
CA ASN A 31 0.88 -16.21 11.94
C ASN A 31 -0.55 -15.76 12.21
N ALA A 32 -1.37 -15.54 11.18
CA ALA A 32 -2.71 -14.97 11.26
C ALA A 32 -3.79 -15.93 11.81
N GLU A 33 -3.49 -16.70 12.86
CA GLU A 33 -4.40 -17.71 13.44
C GLU A 33 -5.72 -17.12 13.97
N TRP A 34 -5.76 -15.80 14.19
CA TRP A 34 -6.95 -15.08 14.62
C TRP A 34 -7.93 -14.77 13.47
N GLU A 35 -7.53 -14.94 12.21
CA GLU A 35 -8.43 -14.72 11.07
C GLU A 35 -9.32 -15.92 10.82
N LEU A 36 -10.61 -15.67 10.54
CA LEU A 36 -11.57 -16.72 10.17
C LEU A 36 -11.16 -17.46 8.87
N SER A 37 -10.45 -16.77 7.98
CA SER A 37 -9.92 -17.30 6.72
C SER A 37 -8.58 -18.03 6.87
N TYR A 38 -8.00 -18.08 8.07
CA TYR A 38 -6.73 -18.73 8.29
C TYR A 38 -6.79 -20.23 7.97
N GLN A 39 -5.78 -20.71 7.25
CA GLN A 39 -5.62 -22.12 6.96
C GLN A 39 -4.32 -22.63 7.61
N PRO A 40 -4.37 -23.71 8.44
CA PRO A 40 -3.19 -24.21 9.14
C PRO A 40 -2.01 -24.60 8.24
N HIS A 41 -2.25 -24.88 6.96
CA HIS A 41 -1.22 -25.26 6.02
C HIS A 41 -0.20 -24.14 5.74
N TRP A 42 -0.58 -22.86 5.92
CA TRP A 42 0.30 -21.71 5.65
C TRP A 42 1.61 -21.74 6.44
N LYS A 43 1.61 -22.28 7.66
CA LYS A 43 2.80 -22.43 8.51
C LYS A 43 3.89 -23.34 7.93
N ASN A 44 3.50 -24.29 7.09
CA ASN A 44 4.38 -25.36 6.65
C ASN A 44 4.81 -25.22 5.19
N ILE A 45 4.44 -24.14 4.51
CA ILE A 45 4.84 -23.89 3.13
C ILE A 45 5.99 -22.89 3.04
N THR A 46 6.90 -23.16 2.11
CA THR A 46 7.98 -22.25 1.70
C THR A 46 7.43 -21.08 0.89
N LEU A 47 8.20 -20.00 0.77
CA LEU A 47 7.85 -18.87 -0.09
C LEU A 47 7.67 -19.29 -1.56
N MET A 48 8.47 -20.24 -2.04
CA MET A 48 8.30 -20.78 -3.40
C MET A 48 6.98 -21.54 -3.54
N GLN A 49 6.63 -22.39 -2.58
CA GLN A 49 5.34 -23.09 -2.59
C GLN A 49 4.16 -22.11 -2.51
N TYR A 50 4.30 -21.04 -1.74
CA TYR A 50 3.36 -19.92 -1.77
C TYR A 50 3.28 -19.33 -3.18
N ALA A 51 4.39 -18.87 -3.77
CA ALA A 51 4.41 -18.26 -5.11
C ALA A 51 3.89 -19.18 -6.25
N MET A 52 3.86 -20.50 -6.04
CA MET A 52 3.29 -21.48 -6.96
C MET A 52 1.82 -21.83 -6.68
N GLY A 53 1.27 -21.40 -5.54
CA GLY A 53 -0.08 -21.72 -5.12
C GLY A 53 -1.16 -21.16 -6.05
N VAL A 54 -2.29 -21.85 -6.13
CA VAL A 54 -3.44 -21.44 -6.96
C VAL A 54 -4.22 -20.29 -6.31
N ASP A 55 -4.27 -20.27 -4.97
CA ASP A 55 -5.02 -19.29 -4.19
C ASP A 55 -4.17 -18.09 -3.74
N ILE A 56 -3.00 -17.89 -4.35
CA ILE A 56 -2.25 -16.67 -4.05
C ILE A 56 -2.93 -15.47 -4.66
N GLU A 57 -2.82 -14.38 -3.91
CA GLU A 57 -3.31 -13.10 -4.33
C GLU A 57 -2.58 -12.64 -5.61
N ASN A 58 -3.35 -12.28 -6.65
CA ASN A 58 -2.80 -11.90 -7.95
C ASN A 58 -3.32 -10.56 -8.46
N ASN A 59 -2.42 -9.62 -8.70
CA ASN A 59 -2.75 -8.29 -9.25
C ASN A 59 -3.88 -7.60 -8.47
N TRP A 60 -3.87 -7.75 -7.14
CA TRP A 60 -4.98 -7.37 -6.29
C TRP A 60 -5.31 -5.88 -6.39
N ILE A 61 -4.29 -5.02 -6.56
CA ILE A 61 -4.52 -3.57 -6.64
C ILE A 61 -5.24 -3.23 -7.94
N VAL A 62 -4.77 -3.74 -9.09
CA VAL A 62 -5.46 -3.54 -10.37
C VAL A 62 -6.88 -4.08 -10.30
N ARG A 63 -7.06 -5.33 -9.83
CA ARG A 63 -8.38 -5.97 -9.67
C ARG A 63 -9.33 -5.16 -8.80
N PHE A 64 -8.82 -4.64 -7.68
CA PHE A 64 -9.59 -3.82 -6.76
C PHE A 64 -10.04 -2.51 -7.42
N LEU A 65 -9.13 -1.82 -8.11
CA LEU A 65 -9.43 -0.54 -8.76
C LEU A 65 -10.45 -0.70 -9.89
N VAL A 66 -10.36 -1.78 -10.69
CA VAL A 66 -11.31 -2.02 -11.80
C VAL A 66 -12.55 -2.82 -11.40
N ASN A 67 -12.70 -3.15 -10.12
CA ASN A 67 -13.79 -3.96 -9.58
C ASN A 67 -13.94 -5.32 -10.28
N LYS A 68 -12.82 -6.05 -10.44
CA LYS A 68 -12.75 -7.42 -10.99
C LYS A 68 -12.11 -8.38 -9.98
N PRO A 69 -12.84 -8.77 -8.92
CA PRO A 69 -12.30 -9.58 -7.84
C PRO A 69 -11.79 -10.92 -8.36
N GLN A 70 -10.74 -11.45 -7.71
CA GLN A 70 -10.09 -12.70 -8.13
C GLN A 70 -11.05 -13.90 -8.15
N LEU A 71 -12.06 -13.90 -7.29
CA LEU A 71 -13.07 -14.97 -7.20
C LEU A 71 -13.87 -15.17 -8.50
N ASP A 72 -13.98 -14.14 -9.34
CA ASP A 72 -14.70 -14.21 -10.60
C ASP A 72 -13.89 -14.91 -11.71
N ASN A 73 -12.60 -15.20 -11.45
CA ASN A 73 -11.65 -15.80 -12.39
C ASN A 73 -11.54 -15.07 -13.74
N GLU A 74 -11.97 -13.82 -13.82
CA GLU A 74 -11.85 -13.01 -15.03
C GLU A 74 -10.37 -12.62 -15.25
N PRO A 75 -9.82 -12.86 -16.47
CA PRO A 75 -8.46 -12.46 -16.79
C PRO A 75 -8.35 -10.94 -16.94
N LEU A 76 -7.30 -10.37 -16.35
CA LEU A 76 -6.94 -8.98 -16.58
C LEU A 76 -6.31 -8.81 -17.96
N ASN A 77 -6.61 -7.69 -18.60
CA ASN A 77 -6.02 -7.29 -19.87
C ASN A 77 -5.48 -5.85 -19.81
N GLN A 78 -4.94 -5.37 -20.94
CA GLN A 78 -4.34 -4.04 -21.01
C GLN A 78 -5.34 -2.91 -20.69
N ASN A 79 -6.61 -3.04 -21.08
CA ASN A 79 -7.62 -2.01 -20.78
C ASN A 79 -7.88 -1.90 -19.28
N ASP A 80 -7.80 -3.00 -18.54
CA ASP A 80 -7.93 -2.98 -17.08
C ASP A 80 -6.77 -2.21 -16.43
N LEU A 81 -5.54 -2.42 -16.91
CA LEU A 81 -4.39 -1.64 -16.46
C LEU A 81 -4.57 -0.14 -16.76
N GLU A 82 -4.97 0.22 -17.96
CA GLU A 82 -5.16 1.63 -18.34
C GLU A 82 -6.31 2.29 -17.56
N LEU A 83 -7.37 1.55 -17.26
CA LEU A 83 -8.43 2.02 -16.36
C LEU A 83 -7.91 2.23 -14.93
N ALA A 84 -7.15 1.27 -14.38
CA ALA A 84 -6.54 1.40 -13.06
C ALA A 84 -5.61 2.62 -12.96
N LYS A 85 -4.76 2.84 -13.97
CA LYS A 85 -3.91 4.04 -14.07
C LYS A 85 -4.74 5.32 -14.12
N THR A 86 -5.81 5.33 -14.91
CA THR A 86 -6.72 6.49 -15.03
C THR A 86 -7.37 6.81 -13.67
N ILE A 87 -7.81 5.78 -12.93
CA ILE A 87 -8.36 5.96 -11.58
C ILE A 87 -7.32 6.56 -10.64
N LEU A 88 -6.10 6.02 -10.62
CA LEU A 88 -5.02 6.58 -9.78
C LEU A 88 -4.77 8.05 -10.12
N ARG A 89 -4.56 8.36 -11.41
CA ARG A 89 -4.25 9.71 -11.87
C ARG A 89 -5.33 10.74 -11.54
N GLU A 90 -6.59 10.37 -11.74
CA GLU A 90 -7.69 11.35 -11.72
C GLU A 90 -8.41 11.42 -10.37
N LYS A 91 -8.28 10.39 -9.53
CA LYS A 91 -9.06 10.26 -8.30
C LYS A 91 -8.21 10.14 -7.04
N VAL A 92 -6.93 9.79 -7.14
CA VAL A 92 -6.14 9.35 -5.97
C VAL A 92 -4.88 10.18 -5.77
N TRP A 93 -4.68 10.65 -4.55
CA TRP A 93 -3.37 11.11 -4.09
C TRP A 93 -2.54 9.93 -3.64
N VAL A 94 -1.43 9.69 -4.34
CA VAL A 94 -0.58 8.52 -4.14
C VAL A 94 0.48 8.85 -3.09
N GLY A 95 0.68 7.91 -2.18
CA GLY A 95 1.86 7.78 -1.34
C GLY A 95 2.55 6.44 -1.60
N LEU A 96 3.80 6.32 -1.19
CA LEU A 96 4.61 5.11 -1.32
C LEU A 96 5.10 4.67 0.05
N LEU A 97 5.03 3.36 0.32
CA LEU A 97 5.48 2.82 1.61
C LEU A 97 7.00 3.00 1.81
N ASP A 98 7.78 2.86 0.74
CA ASP A 98 9.24 3.03 0.77
C ASP A 98 9.66 4.46 1.12
N THR A 99 8.78 5.45 0.90
CA THR A 99 8.96 6.85 1.28
C THR A 99 7.78 7.31 2.15
N MET A 100 7.42 6.50 3.16
CA MET A 100 6.24 6.76 4.00
C MET A 100 6.29 8.13 4.70
N ASP A 101 7.47 8.55 5.18
CA ASP A 101 7.63 9.86 5.83
C ASP A 101 7.25 11.02 4.90
N GLU A 102 7.76 10.98 3.66
CA GLU A 102 7.43 11.96 2.62
C GLU A 102 5.95 11.88 2.22
N SER A 103 5.41 10.67 2.11
CA SER A 103 4.00 10.45 1.80
C SER A 103 3.07 11.08 2.85
N LEU A 104 3.38 10.87 4.13
CA LEU A 104 2.61 11.45 5.25
C LEU A 104 2.75 12.97 5.31
N GLU A 105 3.94 13.51 5.03
CA GLU A 105 4.14 14.96 4.96
C GLU A 105 3.28 15.59 3.87
N ARG A 106 3.28 15.01 2.66
CA ARG A 106 2.46 15.46 1.54
C ARG A 106 0.96 15.39 1.85
N PHE A 107 0.49 14.30 2.47
CA PHE A 107 -0.90 14.20 2.92
C PHE A 107 -1.23 15.25 3.98
N GLY A 108 -0.30 15.51 4.91
CA GLY A 108 -0.46 16.54 5.93
C GLY A 108 -0.60 17.95 5.35
N GLN A 109 0.17 18.27 4.31
CA GLN A 109 0.04 19.53 3.57
C GLN A 109 -1.28 19.62 2.81
N LEU A 110 -1.63 18.56 2.07
CA LEU A 110 -2.84 18.47 1.24
C LEU A 110 -4.12 18.58 2.07
N LEU A 111 -4.17 17.91 3.22
CA LEU A 111 -5.33 17.89 4.12
C LEU A 111 -5.30 19.01 5.17
N GLY A 112 -4.23 19.81 5.19
CA GLY A 112 -4.04 20.91 6.14
C GLY A 112 -3.82 20.46 7.59
N TRP A 113 -3.43 19.20 7.82
CA TRP A 113 -3.16 18.66 9.16
C TRP A 113 -2.00 19.39 9.85
N ASN A 114 -1.03 19.87 9.07
CA ASN A 114 0.10 20.64 9.57
C ASN A 114 -0.27 22.05 10.08
N ARG A 115 -1.49 22.53 9.83
CA ARG A 115 -2.01 23.82 10.32
C ARG A 115 -2.88 23.68 11.57
N GLY A 116 -2.87 22.50 12.18
CA GLY A 116 -3.67 22.19 13.36
C GLY A 116 -3.30 23.06 14.58
N PRO A 117 -4.20 23.13 15.59
CA PRO A 117 -3.96 23.93 16.79
C PRO A 117 -2.67 23.48 17.49
N GLN A 118 -1.94 24.46 18.04
CA GLN A 118 -0.76 24.17 18.86
C GLN A 118 -1.15 23.24 20.01
N SER A 119 -0.24 22.35 20.37
CA SER A 119 -0.48 21.43 21.48
C SER A 119 -0.63 22.26 22.77
N SER A 120 -1.69 21.99 23.54
CA SER A 120 -1.92 22.63 24.85
C SER A 120 -1.06 22.03 25.96
N ALA A 121 -0.03 21.25 25.61
CA ALA A 121 0.84 20.59 26.56
C ALA A 121 1.95 21.57 26.99
N SER A 122 1.86 21.95 28.27
CA SER A 122 2.70 22.88 29.02
C SER A 122 4.17 22.45 29.13
N SER A 123 4.92 22.44 28.03
CA SER A 123 6.38 22.27 28.07
C SER A 123 7.02 22.74 26.76
N SER A 124 7.59 23.95 26.78
CA SER A 124 8.77 24.47 26.04
C SER A 124 9.02 24.12 24.56
N SER A 125 8.14 23.39 23.88
CA SER A 125 8.26 22.96 22.51
C SER A 125 7.12 23.56 21.70
N SER A 126 7.46 24.35 20.68
CA SER A 126 6.53 24.98 19.75
C SER A 126 5.87 23.98 18.79
N ALA A 127 5.92 22.68 19.09
CA ALA A 127 5.46 21.62 18.21
C ALA A 127 3.92 21.56 18.18
N THR A 128 3.39 21.56 16.97
CA THR A 128 1.98 21.29 16.64
C THR A 128 1.60 19.87 17.07
N LYS A 129 0.29 19.63 17.27
CA LYS A 129 -0.22 18.26 17.52
C LYS A 129 0.13 17.29 16.39
N TRP A 130 0.25 17.81 15.16
CA TRP A 130 0.66 17.03 13.99
C TRP A 130 2.11 16.54 14.12
N GLU A 131 3.04 17.42 14.46
CA GLU A 131 4.46 17.05 14.64
C GLU A 131 4.62 15.99 15.75
N GLN A 132 3.90 16.14 16.87
CA GLN A 132 3.88 15.12 17.93
C GLN A 132 3.32 13.78 17.46
N CYS A 133 2.27 13.79 16.63
CA CYS A 133 1.71 12.58 16.03
C CYS A 133 2.71 11.91 15.09
N MET A 134 3.39 12.70 14.26
CA MET A 134 4.42 12.22 13.34
C MET A 134 5.61 11.62 14.08
N ASP A 135 6.12 12.29 15.12
CA ASP A 135 7.20 11.79 15.97
C ASP A 135 6.80 10.49 16.68
N TRP A 136 5.57 10.44 17.20
CA TRP A 136 5.03 9.23 17.79
C TRP A 136 4.92 8.08 16.77
N MET A 137 4.43 8.35 15.56
CA MET A 137 4.34 7.34 14.50
C MET A 137 5.73 6.85 14.06
N LYS A 138 6.70 7.74 13.90
CA LYS A 138 8.08 7.41 13.54
C LYS A 138 8.79 6.60 14.63
N SER A 139 8.64 6.99 15.89
CA SER A 139 9.27 6.31 17.03
C SER A 139 8.74 4.89 17.26
N ARG A 140 7.45 4.64 17.01
CA ARG A 140 6.87 3.29 17.04
C ARG A 140 7.05 2.52 15.74
N GLY A 141 7.26 3.23 14.63
CA GLY A 141 7.41 2.65 13.29
C GLY A 141 6.12 2.12 12.68
N GLY A 142 4.96 2.62 13.13
CA GLY A 142 3.63 2.19 12.68
C GLY A 142 3.01 1.02 13.46
N SER A 143 1.70 0.86 13.32
CA SER A 143 0.94 -0.28 13.87
C SER A 143 0.99 -1.48 12.91
N ASN A 144 0.89 -2.71 13.42
CA ASN A 144 0.87 -3.95 12.62
C ASN A 144 2.12 -4.18 11.75
N ARG A 145 3.31 -3.86 12.28
CA ARG A 145 4.56 -4.31 11.67
C ARG A 145 4.58 -5.83 11.62
N ASN A 146 4.78 -6.38 10.43
CA ASN A 146 5.19 -7.77 10.34
C ASN A 146 6.54 -7.89 11.05
N SER A 147 6.59 -8.67 12.14
CA SER A 147 7.78 -8.85 12.98
C SER A 147 8.87 -9.65 12.27
N HIS A 148 8.54 -10.32 11.16
CA HIS A 148 9.52 -11.00 10.34
C HIS A 148 10.41 -10.00 9.62
N ASN A 149 11.69 -9.98 9.99
CA ASN A 149 12.73 -9.29 9.25
C ASN A 149 13.20 -10.17 8.08
N TYR A 150 12.44 -10.16 6.98
CA TYR A 150 12.73 -10.98 5.80
C TYR A 150 13.57 -10.27 4.73
N GLY A 151 14.02 -9.03 4.98
CA GLY A 151 14.77 -8.22 4.01
C GLY A 151 14.00 -7.96 2.70
N LYS A 152 14.61 -7.20 1.78
CA LYS A 152 14.11 -7.14 0.40
C LYS A 152 14.53 -8.43 -0.32
N LEU A 153 13.58 -9.08 -0.98
CA LEU A 153 13.85 -10.28 -1.77
C LEU A 153 14.65 -9.90 -3.02
N ASP A 154 15.79 -10.54 -3.23
CA ASP A 154 16.67 -10.28 -4.37
C ASP A 154 15.95 -10.59 -5.70
N PRO A 155 15.91 -9.65 -6.67
CA PRO A 155 15.27 -9.86 -7.98
C PRO A 155 15.81 -11.05 -8.81
N SER A 156 17.02 -11.53 -8.52
CA SER A 156 17.61 -12.71 -9.17
C SER A 156 17.02 -14.04 -8.68
N ARG A 157 16.29 -14.03 -7.55
CA ARG A 157 15.67 -15.21 -6.94
C ARG A 157 14.47 -15.68 -7.73
N ALA A 158 14.31 -16.99 -7.87
CA ALA A 158 13.18 -17.59 -8.56
C ALA A 158 11.84 -17.24 -7.89
N GLU A 159 11.81 -17.13 -6.56
CA GLU A 159 10.63 -16.70 -5.81
C GLU A 159 10.19 -15.28 -6.20
N TYR A 160 11.16 -14.36 -6.39
CA TYR A 160 10.88 -13.00 -6.82
C TYR A 160 10.26 -12.99 -8.21
N GLN A 161 10.91 -13.67 -9.15
CA GLN A 161 10.46 -13.73 -10.54
C GLN A 161 9.04 -14.27 -10.62
N ARG A 162 8.74 -15.32 -9.85
CA ARG A 162 7.42 -15.92 -9.83
C ARG A 162 6.37 -14.96 -9.25
N LEU A 163 6.65 -14.31 -8.13
CA LEU A 163 5.74 -13.33 -7.52
C LEU A 163 5.51 -12.13 -8.45
N ALA A 164 6.55 -11.65 -9.13
CA ALA A 164 6.48 -10.57 -10.09
C ALA A 164 5.65 -10.96 -11.33
N GLU A 165 5.78 -12.19 -11.82
CA GLU A 165 4.98 -12.72 -12.93
C GLU A 165 3.49 -12.80 -12.57
N VAL A 166 3.18 -13.36 -11.40
CA VAL A 166 1.79 -13.46 -10.91
C VAL A 166 1.17 -12.08 -10.70
N ASN A 167 1.98 -11.10 -10.30
CA ASN A 167 1.56 -9.71 -10.06
C ASN A 167 1.97 -8.74 -11.17
N GLN A 168 2.15 -9.21 -12.41
CA GLN A 168 2.70 -8.41 -13.51
C GLN A 168 1.93 -7.11 -13.81
N TRP A 169 0.61 -7.07 -13.57
CA TRP A 169 -0.21 -5.88 -13.79
C TRP A 169 -0.04 -4.90 -12.63
N ASP A 170 0.00 -5.40 -11.40
CA ASP A 170 0.34 -4.59 -10.22
C ASP A 170 1.76 -4.02 -10.34
N MET A 171 2.72 -4.76 -10.91
CA MET A 171 4.09 -4.27 -11.18
C MET A 171 4.05 -3.04 -12.08
N LYS A 172 3.39 -3.15 -13.24
CA LYS A 172 3.24 -2.03 -14.19
C LYS A 172 2.47 -0.86 -13.58
N LEU A 173 1.45 -1.14 -12.76
CA LEU A 173 0.69 -0.10 -12.08
C LEU A 173 1.53 0.60 -11.01
N TYR A 174 2.37 -0.13 -10.28
CA TYR A 174 3.26 0.42 -9.26
C TYR A 174 4.32 1.33 -9.88
N ASP A 175 4.95 0.92 -10.99
CA ASP A 175 5.89 1.78 -11.72
C ASP A 175 5.22 3.12 -12.12
N TYR A 176 4.00 3.04 -12.66
CA TYR A 176 3.21 4.23 -12.96
C TYR A 176 2.87 5.06 -11.72
N ALA A 177 2.56 4.41 -10.60
CA ALA A 177 2.25 5.10 -9.35
C ALA A 177 3.47 5.82 -8.77
N VAL A 178 4.69 5.29 -8.97
CA VAL A 178 5.94 5.97 -8.61
C VAL A 178 6.11 7.23 -9.47
N GLU A 179 5.90 7.15 -10.78
CA GLU A 179 5.91 8.33 -11.65
C GLU A 179 4.88 9.37 -11.21
N LEU A 180 3.66 8.93 -10.91
CA LEU A 180 2.57 9.80 -10.46
C LEU A 180 2.87 10.44 -9.10
N PHE A 181 3.48 9.69 -8.16
CA PHE A 181 3.94 10.22 -6.89
C PHE A 181 4.93 11.37 -7.11
N HIS A 182 5.90 11.22 -8.01
CA HIS A 182 6.83 12.31 -8.33
C HIS A 182 6.14 13.50 -9.00
N GLN A 183 5.24 13.27 -9.95
CA GLN A 183 4.48 14.33 -10.62
C GLN A 183 3.60 15.13 -9.64
N GLN A 184 2.87 14.44 -8.76
CA GLN A 184 2.02 15.05 -7.73
C GLN A 184 2.83 15.92 -6.75
N GLY A 185 4.08 15.54 -6.48
CA GLY A 185 4.98 16.30 -5.61
C GLY A 185 5.57 17.57 -6.23
N GLN A 186 5.54 17.72 -7.56
CA GLN A 186 6.03 18.93 -8.24
C GLN A 186 4.95 20.01 -8.38
N GLN A 187 3.69 19.66 -8.16
CA GLN A 187 2.54 20.55 -8.36
C GLN A 187 2.17 21.36 -7.10
N HIS A 188 2.91 21.17 -6.00
CA HIS A 188 2.71 21.82 -4.71
C HIS A 188 4.05 22.20 -4.08
#